data_AF-A0A2A2HAR4-F1
#
_entry.id   AF-A0A2A2HAR4-F1
#
_cell.length_a   1.000
_cell.length_b   1.000
_cell.length_c   1.000
_cell.angle_alpha   90.00
_cell.angle_beta   90.00
_cell.angle_gamma   90.00
#
_symmetry.space_group_name_H-M   'P 1'
#
loop_
_entity.id
_entity.type
_entity.pdbx_description
1 polymer ?
#
loop_
_entity_poly.entity_id
_entity_poly.type
_entity_poly.pdbx_seq_one_letter_code
_entity_poly.pdbx_strand_id
1 'polypeptide(L)' 'MESGKTIESNNIKEQLMKLGRGSGDKDTCIAWVKFPYSKSNLKIIKESLKELNWNKKDYRLTYDENIIFIDKELL' A
#
# COMPACT_ATOMS: atom_id res chain seq x y z
N MET A 1 -14.90 -20.10 -9.18
CA MET A 1 -15.14 -18.70 -9.57
C MET A 1 -14.74 -17.85 -8.38
N GLU A 2 -13.48 -17.41 -8.31
CA GLU A 2 -13.04 -16.51 -7.24
C GLU A 2 -13.56 -15.10 -7.56
N SER A 3 -14.50 -14.63 -6.74
CA SER A 3 -14.99 -13.26 -6.75
C SER A 3 -13.81 -12.30 -6.70
N GLY A 4 -13.60 -11.57 -7.80
CA GLY A 4 -12.77 -10.39 -7.81
C GLY A 4 -13.29 -9.42 -6.76
N LYS A 5 -12.68 -9.42 -5.57
CA LYS A 5 -12.93 -8.43 -4.54
C LYS A 5 -12.40 -7.11 -5.06
N THR A 6 -13.30 -6.30 -5.64
CA THR A 6 -13.05 -4.88 -5.89
C THR A 6 -12.74 -4.24 -4.55
N ILE A 7 -11.47 -3.92 -4.30
CA ILE A 7 -11.11 -3.14 -3.13
C ILE A 7 -11.54 -1.70 -3.39
N GLU A 8 -12.42 -1.18 -2.54
CA GLU A 8 -12.88 0.20 -2.64
C GLU A 8 -11.72 1.18 -2.41
N SER A 9 -11.66 2.24 -3.22
CA SER A 9 -10.58 3.25 -3.17
C SER A 9 -10.33 3.82 -1.77
N ASN A 10 -11.38 3.96 -0.96
CA ASN A 10 -11.29 4.45 0.41
C ASN A 10 -10.49 3.52 1.31
N ASN A 11 -10.57 2.20 1.09
CA ASN A 11 -9.86 1.20 1.87
C ASN A 11 -8.34 1.26 1.59
N ILE A 12 -7.93 1.51 0.34
CA ILE A 12 -6.52 1.65 -0.04
C ILE A 12 -5.87 2.82 0.70
N LYS A 13 -6.49 4.00 0.68
CA LYS A 13 -5.94 5.20 1.32
C LYS A 13 -5.86 5.05 2.85
N GLU A 14 -6.86 4.43 3.46
CA GLU A 14 -6.85 4.17 4.91
C GLU A 14 -5.71 3.22 5.31
N GLN A 15 -5.49 2.14 4.56
CA GLN A 15 -4.38 1.22 4.80
C GLN A 15 -3.01 1.91 4.63
N LEU A 16 -2.86 2.77 3.62
CA LEU A 16 -1.63 3.57 3.44
C LEU A 16 -1.41 4.56 4.58
N MET A 17 -2.47 5.19 5.11
CA MET A 17 -2.34 6.06 6.29
C MET A 17 -1.91 5.27 7.53
N LYS A 18 -2.47 4.08 7.76
CA LYS A 18 -2.07 3.19 8.86
C LYS A 18 -0.60 2.79 8.74
N LEU A 19 -0.16 2.46 7.52
CA LEU A 19 1.24 2.17 7.23
C LEU A 19 2.15 3.35 7.58
N GLY A 20 1.75 4.58 7.23
CA GLY A 20 2.53 5.79 7.52
C GLY A 20 2.64 6.16 8.99
N ARG A 21 1.64 5.76 9.79
CA ARG A 21 1.62 5.99 11.25
C ARG A 21 2.48 4.99 12.02
N GLY A 22 3.21 4.10 11.34
CA GLY A 22 4.06 3.11 11.99
C GLY A 22 3.28 2.04 12.74
N SER A 23 2.05 1.73 12.29
CA SER A 23 1.24 0.62 12.82
C SER A 23 1.76 -0.74 12.32
N GLY A 24 3.07 -0.95 12.32
CA GLY A 24 3.70 -2.24 12.02
C GLY A 24 3.85 -3.08 13.28
N ASP A 25 4.10 -4.37 13.09
CA ASP A 25 4.47 -5.29 14.17
C ASP A 25 5.66 -4.69 14.95
N LYS A 26 5.50 -4.52 16.27
CA LYS A 26 6.52 -3.89 17.13
C LYS A 26 7.85 -4.64 17.15
N ASP A 27 7.86 -5.87 16.67
CA ASP A 27 9.01 -6.76 16.55
C ASP A 27 9.72 -6.65 15.19
N THR A 28 9.20 -5.85 14.25
CA THR A 28 9.77 -5.67 12.90
C THR A 28 10.00 -4.19 12.59
N CYS A 29 11.22 -3.83 12.18
CA CYS A 29 11.55 -2.48 11.69
C CYS A 29 10.93 -2.16 10.31
N ILE A 30 9.95 -2.95 9.84
CA ILE A 30 9.36 -2.83 8.51
C ILE A 30 7.84 -3.03 8.64
N ALA A 31 7.07 -2.04 8.19
CA ALA A 31 5.64 -2.19 8.01
C ALA A 31 5.33 -2.40 6.52
N TRP A 32 4.26 -3.13 6.21
CA TRP A 32 3.86 -3.38 4.83
C TRP A 32 2.34 -3.53 4.66
N VAL A 33 1.86 -3.30 3.44
CA VAL A 33 0.48 -3.56 3.01
C VAL A 33 0.49 -4.19 1.62
N LYS A 34 -0.56 -4.97 1.32
CA LYS A 34 -0.73 -5.60 0.01
C LYS A 34 -2.12 -5.38 -0.54
N PHE A 35 -2.21 -5.20 -1.85
CA PHE A 35 -3.45 -5.04 -2.60
C PHE A 35 -3.44 -5.98 -3.81
N PRO A 36 -4.58 -6.48 -4.29
CA PRO A 36 -4.65 -7.20 -5.55
C PRO A 36 -4.26 -6.27 -6.68
N TYR A 37 -3.49 -6.79 -7.62
CA TYR A 37 -3.05 -6.05 -8.79
C TYR A 37 -4.24 -5.75 -9.71
N SER A 38 -4.40 -4.47 -10.00
CA SER A 38 -5.18 -3.98 -11.13
C SER A 38 -4.64 -2.62 -11.54
N LYS A 39 -4.80 -2.24 -12.81
CA LYS A 39 -4.39 -0.90 -13.28
C LYS A 39 -5.06 0.21 -12.47
N SER A 40 -6.32 0.01 -12.09
CA SER A 40 -7.09 0.94 -11.25
C SER A 40 -6.51 1.05 -9.85
N ASN A 41 -6.22 -0.07 -9.18
CA ASN A 41 -5.62 -0.07 -7.83
C ASN A 41 -4.24 0.58 -7.85
N LEU A 42 -3.40 0.25 -8.84
CA LEU A 42 -2.08 0.85 -8.98
C LEU A 42 -2.15 2.37 -9.17
N LYS A 43 -3.14 2.86 -9.93
CA LYS A 43 -3.37 4.30 -10.10
C LYS A 43 -3.79 4.95 -8.77
N ILE A 44 -4.78 4.39 -8.08
CA ILE A 44 -5.29 4.91 -6.79
C ILE A 44 -4.18 4.92 -5.74
N ILE A 45 -3.36 3.87 -5.67
CA ILE A 45 -2.20 3.77 -4.77
C ILE A 45 -1.22 4.92 -5.05
N LYS A 46 -0.84 5.13 -6.31
CA LYS A 46 0.10 6.20 -6.69
C LYS A 46 -0.45 7.59 -6.37
N GLU A 47 -1.74 7.82 -6.63
CA GLU A 47 -2.42 9.07 -6.27
C GLU A 47 -2.46 9.27 -4.75
N SER A 48 -2.84 8.24 -4.00
CA SER A 48 -2.88 8.27 -2.53
C SER A 48 -1.51 8.53 -1.91
N LEU A 49 -0.45 7.88 -2.40
CA LEU A 49 0.93 8.11 -1.94
C LEU A 49 1.37 9.56 -2.21
N LYS A 50 0.96 10.15 -3.33
CA LYS A 50 1.21 11.56 -3.66
C LYS A 50 0.43 12.49 -2.74
N GLU A 51 -0.85 12.22 -2.48
CA GLU A 51 -1.68 13.00 -1.56
C GLU A 51 -1.16 12.96 -0.12
N LEU A 52 -0.62 11.81 0.31
CA LEU A 52 0.00 11.63 1.61
C LEU A 52 1.41 12.24 1.69
N ASN A 53 1.91 12.82 0.60
CA ASN A 53 3.24 13.43 0.48
C ASN A 53 4.39 12.47 0.82
N TRP A 54 4.27 11.19 0.45
CA TRP A 54 5.34 10.21 0.62
C TRP A 54 6.38 10.35 -0.48
N ASN A 55 7.65 10.53 -0.12
CA ASN A 55 8.74 10.50 -1.08
C ASN A 55 9.04 9.06 -1.49
N LYS A 56 9.61 8.88 -2.69
CA LYS A 56 10.04 7.55 -3.17
C LYS A 56 11.09 6.86 -2.31
N LYS A 57 11.76 7.60 -1.42
CA LYS A 57 12.69 7.06 -0.42
C LYS A 57 11.99 6.56 0.85
N ASP A 58 10.74 6.97 1.06
CA ASP A 58 9.99 6.70 2.28
C ASP A 58 9.24 5.36 2.21
N TYR A 59 9.20 4.73 1.04
CA TYR A 59 8.54 3.44 0.80
C TYR A 59 9.13 2.75 -0.42
N ARG A 60 8.93 1.43 -0.47
CA ARG A 60 9.18 0.60 -1.65
C ARG A 60 7.84 0.11 -2.17
N LEU A 61 7.59 0.32 -3.47
CA LEU A 61 6.41 -0.16 -4.18
C LEU A 61 6.85 -1.20 -5.21
N THR A 62 6.41 -2.44 -5.02
CA THR A 62 6.65 -3.57 -5.94
C THR A 62 5.32 -4.19 -6.34
N TYR A 63 5.25 -4.83 -7.50
CA TYR A 63 4.03 -5.51 -7.94
C TYR A 63 4.34 -6.59 -8.96
N ASP A 64 3.50 -7.63 -8.97
CA ASP A 64 3.48 -8.71 -9.94
C ASP A 64 2.09 -8.76 -10.64
N GLU A 65 1.81 -9.85 -11.36
CA GLU A 65 0.56 -10.04 -12.09
C GLU A 65 -0.70 -10.13 -11.19
N ASN A 66 -0.52 -10.41 -9.89
CA ASN A 66 -1.58 -10.68 -8.93
C ASN A 66 -1.60 -9.69 -7.76
N ILE A 67 -0.46 -9.15 -7.34
CA ILE A 67 -0.32 -8.39 -6.08
C ILE A 67 0.49 -7.11 -6.29
N ILE A 68 0.07 -6.04 -5.61
CA ILE A 68 0.82 -4.82 -5.37
C ILE A 68 1.24 -4.83 -3.90
N PHE A 69 2.53 -4.67 -3.64
CA PHE A 69 3.13 -4.70 -2.32
C PHE A 69 3.83 -3.38 -2.02
N ILE A 70 3.59 -2.84 -0.84
CA ILE A 70 4.15 -1.57 -0.39
C ILE A 70 4.72 -1.78 1.00
N ASP A 71 6.02 -1.56 1.15
CA ASP A 71 6.72 -1.64 2.42
C ASP A 71 7.41 -0.31 2.76
N LYS A 72 7.59 -0.09 4.06
CA LYS A 72 8.22 1.10 4.62
C LYS A 72 9.03 0.68 5.84
N GLU A 73 10.28 1.14 5.91
CA GLU A 73 11.09 1.01 7.11
C GLU A 73 10.55 1.94 8.22
N LEU A 74 10.37 1.37 9.40
CA LEU A 74 10.03 2.06 10.64
C LEU A 74 11.34 2.37 11.35
N LEU A 75 11.85 3.58 11.13
CA LEU A 75 13.01 4.13 11.86
C LEU A 75 12.67 4.43 13.32
#